data_AF-A0A388MFY6-F1
#
_entry.id   AF-A0A388MFY6-F1
#
_cell.length_a   1.000
_cell.length_b   1.000
_cell.length_c   1.000
_cell.angle_alpha   90.00
_cell.angle_beta   90.00
_cell.angle_gamma   90.00
#
_symmetry.space_group_name_H-M   'P 1'
#
loop_
_entity.id
_entity.type
_entity.pdbx_description
1 polymer ?
#
loop_
_entity_poly.entity_id
_entity_poly.type
_entity_poly.pdbx_seq_one_letter_code
_entity_poly.pdbx_strand_id
1 'polypeptide(L)'
;YHYNVADSRLQQHVEKGNDDGLYISSVASCQNLWALIMDAGTGFTAQVYEMSHVFLPKEWIMEQWEKNYYISAIAGANNGSSLVVMSKASSERNKEEVEEWELIG
;
A
#
# COMPACT_ATOMS: atom_id res chain seq x y z
N TYR A 1 -2.70 -6.40 17.80
CA TYR A 1 -2.04 -5.46 18.73
C TYR A 1 -0.58 -5.85 18.90
N HIS A 2 0.35 -5.18 18.21
CA HIS A 2 1.79 -5.20 18.54
C HIS A 2 2.39 -3.82 18.21
N TYR A 3 2.84 -3.12 19.26
CA TYR A 3 3.52 -1.84 19.21
C TYR A 3 5.03 -2.06 18.94
N ASN A 4 5.64 -1.12 18.21
CA ASN A 4 7.05 -1.03 17.78
C ASN A 4 7.53 -2.02 16.72
N VAL A 5 7.10 -1.80 15.48
CA VAL A 5 7.85 -2.26 14.30
C VAL A 5 8.95 -1.25 14.02
N ALA A 6 10.18 -1.55 14.44
CA ALA A 6 11.37 -0.90 13.88
C ALA A 6 11.46 -1.24 12.38
N ASP A 7 12.06 -0.38 11.55
CA ASP A 7 12.17 -0.57 10.09
C ASP A 7 12.59 -2.00 9.69
N SER A 8 13.45 -2.63 10.50
CA SER A 8 13.95 -4.01 10.29
C SER A 8 12.91 -5.13 10.42
N ARG A 9 11.74 -4.88 11.00
CA ARG A 9 10.69 -5.91 11.21
C ARG A 9 9.46 -5.71 10.34
N LEU A 10 9.39 -4.60 9.59
CA LEU A 10 8.24 -4.29 8.76
C LEU A 10 8.06 -5.34 7.66
N GLN A 11 9.15 -5.64 6.96
CA GLN A 11 9.18 -6.66 5.93
C GLN A 11 8.68 -8.02 6.45
N GLN A 12 9.16 -8.46 7.62
CA GLN A 12 8.74 -9.74 8.19
C GLN A 12 7.23 -9.81 8.50
N HIS A 13 6.63 -8.70 8.96
CA HIS A 13 5.19 -8.68 9.25
C HIS A 13 4.36 -8.70 7.97
N VAL A 14 4.80 -7.98 6.93
CA VAL A 14 4.15 -7.98 5.63
C VAL A 14 4.27 -9.36 4.97
N GLU A 15 5.45 -9.97 4.98
CA GLU A 15 5.68 -11.32 4.44
C GLU A 15 4.77 -12.34 5.13
N LYS A 16 4.73 -12.34 6.47
CA LYS A 16 3.83 -13.23 7.20
C LYS A 16 2.35 -13.00 6.86
N GLY A 17 1.92 -11.74 6.76
CA GLY A 17 0.55 -11.42 6.36
C GLY A 17 0.23 -11.88 4.93
N ASN A 18 1.18 -11.73 4.00
CA ASN A 18 1.04 -12.18 2.63
C ASN A 18 0.96 -13.72 2.53
N ASP A 19 1.73 -14.46 3.34
CA ASP A 19 1.63 -15.92 3.45
C ASP A 19 0.24 -16.37 3.92
N ASP A 20 -0.41 -15.55 4.76
CA ASP A 20 -1.79 -15.74 5.23
C ASP A 20 -2.85 -15.19 4.24
N GLY A 21 -2.45 -14.69 3.07
CA GLY A 21 -3.35 -14.12 2.05
C GLY A 21 -3.94 -12.74 2.40
N LEU A 22 -3.30 -12.01 3.31
CA LEU A 22 -3.68 -10.66 3.72
C LEU A 22 -2.96 -9.61 2.87
N TYR A 23 -3.61 -8.48 2.66
CA TYR A 23 -3.03 -7.31 2.03
C TYR A 23 -3.05 -6.13 2.99
N ILE A 24 -2.06 -5.24 2.91
CA ILE A 24 -2.05 -3.97 3.65
C ILE A 24 -3.23 -3.12 3.19
N SER A 25 -4.08 -2.72 4.13
CA SER A 25 -5.24 -1.85 3.88
C SER A 25 -5.09 -0.47 4.49
N SER A 26 -4.21 -0.31 5.48
CA SER A 26 -3.91 0.99 6.05
C SER A 26 -2.51 1.00 6.66
N VAL A 27 -1.87 2.16 6.58
CA VAL A 27 -0.56 2.42 7.17
C VAL A 27 -0.61 3.74 7.93
N ALA A 28 0.05 3.79 9.08
CA ALA A 28 0.26 5.02 9.83
C ALA A 28 1.66 5.01 10.44
N SER A 29 2.16 6.20 10.74
CA SER A 29 3.47 6.41 11.33
C SER A 29 3.38 7.35 12.52
N CYS A 30 4.26 7.15 13.50
CA CYS A 30 4.53 8.11 14.55
C CYS A 30 6.02 8.04 14.89
N GLN A 31 6.74 9.16 14.74
CA GLN A 31 8.20 9.18 14.78
C GLN A 31 8.78 8.23 13.71
N ASN A 32 9.49 7.17 14.13
CA ASN A 32 10.06 6.13 13.26
C ASN A 32 9.39 4.77 13.52
N LEU A 33 8.13 4.78 13.93
CA LEU A 33 7.33 3.59 14.21
C LEU A 33 6.22 3.48 13.19
N TRP A 34 5.95 2.27 12.76
CA TRP A 34 4.93 1.96 11.75
C TRP A 34 3.80 1.13 12.36
N ALA A 35 2.57 1.52 12.06
CA ALA A 35 1.37 0.72 12.28
C ALA A 35 0.86 0.23 10.93
N LEU A 36 0.70 -1.09 10.81
CA LEU A 36 0.19 -1.75 9.61
C LEU A 36 -1.12 -2.47 9.95
N ILE A 37 -2.16 -2.19 9.17
CA ILE A 37 -3.39 -2.98 9.17
C ILE A 37 -3.39 -3.79 7.89
N MET A 38 -3.63 -5.09 8.02
CA MET A 38 -3.75 -6.02 6.90
C MET A 38 -5.04 -6.81 7.02
N ASP A 39 -5.69 -7.07 5.89
CA ASP A 39 -6.91 -7.86 5.81
C ASP A 39 -7.05 -8.62 4.49
N ALA A 40 -7.86 -9.68 4.48
CA ALA A 40 -8.18 -10.47 3.28
C ALA A 40 -9.37 -9.88 2.49
N GLY A 41 -10.09 -8.92 3.06
CA GLY A 41 -11.32 -8.34 2.51
C GLY A 41 -11.10 -7.13 1.60
N THR A 42 -9.85 -6.75 1.36
CA THR A 42 -9.47 -5.57 0.56
C THR A 42 -9.95 -5.62 -0.89
N GLY A 43 -10.22 -6.80 -1.43
CA GLY A 43 -10.46 -7.03 -2.86
C GLY A 43 -9.24 -6.72 -3.74
N PHE A 44 -8.05 -6.67 -3.14
CA PHE A 44 -6.80 -6.59 -3.88
C PHE A 44 -6.40 -7.96 -4.42
N THR A 45 -5.74 -7.98 -5.58
CA THR A 45 -5.25 -9.18 -6.26
C THR A 45 -3.73 -9.26 -6.30
N ALA A 46 -3.06 -8.11 -6.14
CA ALA A 46 -1.62 -8.02 -5.99
C ALA A 46 -1.28 -6.74 -5.23
N GLN A 47 -0.15 -6.73 -4.52
CA GLN A 47 0.31 -5.58 -3.77
C GLN A 47 1.84 -5.52 -3.76
N VAL A 48 2.38 -4.31 -3.86
CA VAL A 48 3.79 -3.98 -3.72
C VAL A 48 3.92 -2.81 -2.77
N TYR A 49 5.06 -2.69 -2.10
CA TYR A 49 5.34 -1.59 -1.20
C TYR A 49 6.81 -1.18 -1.27
N GLU A 50 7.10 0.06 -0.91
CA GLU A 50 8.44 0.62 -0.85
C GLU A 50 8.61 1.36 0.47
N MET A 51 9.64 0.98 1.25
CA MET A 51 10.11 1.75 2.40
C MET A 51 11.24 2.66 1.93
N SER A 52 10.90 3.92 1.65
CA SER A 52 11.83 4.90 1.09
C SER A 52 12.44 5.78 2.17
N HIS A 53 13.70 6.18 1.99
CA HIS A 53 14.35 7.21 2.81
C HIS A 53 13.96 8.64 2.44
N VAL A 54 13.12 8.81 1.41
CA VAL A 54 12.55 10.10 1.00
C VAL A 54 11.03 10.04 1.04
N PHE A 55 10.38 11.18 1.23
CA PHE A 55 8.94 11.22 1.48
C PHE A 55 8.10 10.61 0.34
N LEU A 56 8.50 10.81 -0.92
CA LEU A 56 7.82 10.24 -2.09
C LEU A 56 8.83 9.71 -3.12
N PRO A 57 9.00 8.38 -3.24
CA PRO A 57 9.86 7.75 -4.25
C PRO A 57 9.20 7.80 -5.63
N LYS A 58 9.30 8.95 -6.31
CA LYS A 58 8.59 9.23 -7.57
C LYS A 58 8.88 8.21 -8.67
N GLU A 59 10.14 7.86 -8.88
CA GLU A 59 10.57 6.96 -9.95
C GLU A 59 9.96 5.57 -9.76
N TRP A 60 10.00 5.05 -8.54
CA TRP A 60 9.37 3.77 -8.19
C TRP A 60 7.86 3.81 -8.40
N ILE A 61 7.18 4.89 -7.96
CA ILE A 61 5.72 5.04 -8.15
C ILE A 61 5.36 5.00 -9.64
N MET A 62 6.12 5.70 -10.49
CA MET A 62 5.90 5.71 -11.93
C MET A 62 6.05 4.31 -12.54
N GLU A 63 7.09 3.57 -12.15
CA GLU A 63 7.29 2.18 -12.60
C GLU A 63 6.14 1.25 -12.18
N GLN A 64 5.55 1.45 -11.01
CA GLN A 64 4.42 0.64 -10.54
C GLN A 64 3.12 1.02 -11.24
N TRP A 65 2.90 2.30 -11.56
CA TRP A 65 1.76 2.74 -12.38
C TRP A 65 1.77 2.11 -13.77
N GLU A 66 2.92 2.02 -14.43
CA GLU A 66 3.06 1.32 -15.72
C GLU A 66 2.68 -0.17 -15.63
N LYS A 67 2.77 -0.76 -14.43
CA LYS A 67 2.39 -2.14 -14.13
C LYS A 67 0.94 -2.28 -13.66
N ASN A 68 0.13 -1.22 -13.71
CA ASN A 68 -1.26 -1.13 -13.26
C ASN A 68 -1.45 -1.27 -11.73
N TYR A 69 -0.44 -0.94 -10.93
CA TYR A 69 -0.63 -0.75 -9.49
C TYR A 69 -1.03 0.68 -9.19
N TYR A 70 -1.86 0.90 -8.18
CA TYR A 70 -2.28 2.24 -7.75
C TYR A 70 -1.98 2.44 -6.27
N ILE A 71 -1.65 3.68 -5.87
CA ILE A 71 -1.40 4.00 -4.47
C ILE A 71 -2.65 3.67 -3.65
N SER A 72 -2.47 2.79 -2.68
CA SER A 72 -3.54 2.26 -1.82
C SER A 72 -3.38 2.66 -0.36
N ALA A 73 -2.14 2.92 0.08
CA ALA A 73 -1.85 3.48 1.38
C ALA A 73 -0.48 4.20 1.36
N ILE A 74 -0.33 5.25 2.18
CA ILE A 74 0.94 5.96 2.35
C ILE A 74 1.04 6.56 3.74
N ALA A 75 2.23 6.52 4.35
CA ALA A 75 2.55 7.28 5.55
C ALA A 75 4.02 7.72 5.55
N GLY A 76 4.30 8.89 6.14
CA GLY A 76 5.64 9.47 6.25
C GLY A 76 6.11 9.52 7.70
N ALA A 77 7.35 9.17 7.96
CA ALA A 77 7.98 9.25 9.28
C ALA A 77 8.66 10.62 9.49
N ASN A 78 8.96 10.96 10.74
CA ASN A 78 9.55 12.26 11.10
C ASN A 78 11.01 12.42 10.59
N ASN A 79 11.65 11.32 10.21
CA ASN A 79 12.98 11.30 9.60
C ASN A 79 12.95 11.54 8.08
N GLY A 80 11.78 11.85 7.50
CA GLY A 80 11.61 12.07 6.07
C GLY A 80 11.46 10.78 5.25
N SER A 81 11.51 9.61 5.88
CA SER A 81 11.22 8.33 5.23
C SER A 81 9.72 8.15 5.01
N SER A 82 9.32 7.28 4.08
CA SER A 82 7.93 6.94 3.85
C SER A 82 7.74 5.46 3.54
N LEU A 83 6.55 4.97 3.83
CA LEU A 83 6.06 3.70 3.32
C LEU A 83 4.98 4.00 2.29
N VAL A 84 5.21 3.61 1.04
CA VAL A 84 4.22 3.67 -0.03
C VAL A 84 3.75 2.26 -0.35
N VAL A 85 2.45 2.04 -0.34
CA VAL A 85 1.83 0.75 -0.71
C VAL A 85 0.99 0.95 -1.95
N MET A 86 1.23 0.14 -2.97
CA MET A 86 0.46 0.17 -4.21
C MET A 86 -0.15 -1.20 -4.50
N SER A 87 -1.43 -1.22 -4.88
CA SER A 87 -2.22 -2.45 -5.02
C SER A 87 -2.92 -2.50 -6.39
N LYS A 88 -3.20 -3.72 -6.84
CA LYS A 88 -4.14 -4.02 -7.93
C LYS A 88 -5.46 -4.46 -7.31
N ALA A 89 -6.57 -3.92 -7.77
CA ALA A 89 -7.89 -4.42 -7.43
C ALA A 89 -8.41 -5.36 -8.52
N SER A 90 -9.29 -6.29 -8.16
CA SER A 90 -10.06 -7.04 -9.16
C SER A 90 -10.91 -6.07 -9.97
N SER A 91 -10.92 -6.25 -11.30
CA SER A 91 -11.56 -5.38 -12.29
C SER A 91 -13.05 -5.11 -12.07
N GLU A 92 -13.74 -5.84 -11.20
CA GLU A 92 -15.15 -5.60 -10.86
C GLU A 92 -15.40 -4.25 -10.20
N ARG A 93 -14.46 -3.71 -9.42
CA ARG A 93 -14.60 -2.38 -8.79
C ARG A 93 -14.24 -1.21 -9.72
N ASN A 94 -13.49 -1.49 -10.78
CA ASN A 94 -13.13 -0.48 -11.78
C ASN A 94 -14.21 -0.33 -12.87
N LYS A 95 -15.25 -1.18 -12.87
CA LYS A 95 -16.38 -1.03 -13.80
C LYS A 95 -17.37 0.03 -13.35
N GLU A 96 -17.63 0.16 -12.04
CA GLU A 96 -18.59 1.15 -11.54
C GLU A 96 -18.12 2.59 -11.76
N GLU A 97 -16.82 2.89 -11.61
CA GLU A 97 -16.29 4.22 -11.92
C GLU A 97 -16.26 4.48 -13.43
N VAL A 98 -15.83 3.53 -14.26
CA VAL A 98 -15.71 3.72 -15.72
C VAL A 98 -17.08 3.84 -16.40
N GLU A 99 -18.11 3.10 -15.95
CA GLU A 99 -19.49 3.24 -16.47
C GLU A 99 -20.12 4.60 -16.11
N GLU A 100 -19.80 5.17 -14.94
CA GLU A 100 -20.28 6.50 -14.54
C GLU A 100 -19.73 7.61 -15.45
N TRP A 101 -18.47 7.49 -15.90
CA TRP A 101 -17.84 8.42 -16.85
C TRP A 101 -18.34 8.26 -18.30
N GLU A 102 -18.85 7.09 -18.70
CA GLU A 102 -19.44 6.86 -20.03
C GLU A 102 -20.90 7.34 -20.14
N LEU A 103 -21.65 7.34 -19.03
CA LEU A 103 -23.04 7.82 -19.01
C LEU A 103 -23.19 9.35 -19.07
N ILE A 104 -22.12 10.07 -18.77
CA ILE A 104 -22.06 11.55 -18.82
C ILE A 104 -21.52 12.10 -20.15
N GLY A 105 -21.20 11.22 -21.11
CA GLY A 105 -20.71 11.54 -22.46
C GLY A 105 -21.81 11.64 -23.50
#